data_AF-A0A370BVY3-F1
#
_entry.id   AF-A0A370BVY3-F1
#
_cell.length_a   1.000
_cell.length_b   1.000
_cell.length_c   1.000
_cell.angle_alpha   90.00
_cell.angle_beta   90.00
_cell.angle_gamma   90.00
#
_symmetry.space_group_name_H-M   'P 1'
#
loop_
_entity.id
_entity.type
_entity.pdbx_description
1 polymer ?
#
loop_
_entity_poly.entity_id
_entity_poly.type
_entity_poly.pdbx_seq_one_letter_code
_entity_poly.pdbx_strand_id
1 'polypeptide(L)'
;MPQIFSSGSCHIHDRMRLRKPHLQDTLPIQLCVLCNRSFCAAHKGKEDNVCEINHETYYRNHPATREYLYRTYEDWKKDNENMIMDDMWQ
;
A
#
# COMPACT_ATOMS: atom_id res chain seq x y z
N MET A 1 -13.17 -7.59 5.56
CA MET A 1 -12.03 -6.77 6.03
C MET A 1 -12.38 -5.31 5.85
N PRO A 2 -12.25 -4.46 6.88
CA PRO A 2 -12.61 -3.05 6.76
C PRO A 2 -11.63 -2.36 5.78
N GLN A 3 -12.16 -1.65 4.80
CA GLN A 3 -11.32 -0.81 3.95
C GLN A 3 -10.79 0.33 4.81
N ILE A 4 -9.47 0.38 5.01
CA ILE A 4 -8.82 1.44 5.78
C ILE A 4 -8.80 2.69 4.90
N PHE A 5 -9.81 3.53 5.09
CA PHE A 5 -9.86 4.84 4.46
C PHE A 5 -8.79 5.73 5.08
N SER A 6 -7.97 6.35 4.24
CA SER A 6 -6.92 7.27 4.68
C SER A 6 -7.28 8.70 4.29
N SER A 7 -6.99 9.67 5.16
CA SER A 7 -7.10 11.10 4.86
C SER A 7 -5.87 11.66 4.11
N GLY A 8 -4.88 10.82 3.81
CA GLY A 8 -3.66 11.20 3.09
C GLY A 8 -3.86 11.41 1.59
N SER A 9 -2.92 12.10 0.95
CA SER A 9 -2.84 12.22 -0.52
C SER A 9 -2.34 10.92 -1.15
N CYS A 10 -2.70 10.68 -2.41
CA CYS A 10 -2.12 9.56 -3.14
C CYS A 10 -0.63 9.77 -3.33
N HIS A 11 0.18 8.86 -2.76
CA HIS A 11 1.64 8.97 -2.82
C HIS A 11 2.21 8.90 -4.25
N ILE A 12 1.44 8.38 -5.22
CA ILE A 12 1.81 8.32 -6.64
C ILE A 12 1.59 9.69 -7.26
N HIS A 13 0.42 10.30 -7.03
CA HIS A 13 0.20 11.69 -7.43
C HIS A 13 1.17 12.65 -6.75
N ASP A 14 1.57 12.43 -5.49
CA ASP A 14 2.57 13.28 -4.85
C ASP A 14 3.89 13.30 -5.62
N ARG A 15 4.33 12.14 -6.14
CA ARG A 15 5.50 12.08 -7.04
C ARG A 15 5.22 12.74 -8.40
N MET A 16 4.02 12.55 -8.96
CA MET A 16 3.68 13.13 -10.26
C MET A 16 3.48 14.65 -10.21
N ARG A 17 3.00 15.19 -9.08
CA ARG A 17 2.76 16.62 -8.84
C ARG A 17 4.04 17.45 -8.88
N LEU A 18 5.20 16.83 -8.62
CA LEU A 18 6.51 17.44 -8.85
C LEU A 18 6.68 17.92 -10.31
N ARG A 19 6.00 17.30 -11.27
CA ARG A 19 6.01 17.67 -12.69
C ARG A 19 4.66 18.21 -13.20
N LYS A 20 3.55 17.81 -12.57
CA LYS A 20 2.17 18.17 -12.96
C LYS A 20 1.36 18.59 -11.73
N PRO A 21 1.52 19.83 -11.23
CA PRO A 21 0.97 20.26 -9.94
C PRO A 21 -0.56 20.17 -9.82
N HIS A 22 -1.27 20.23 -10.94
CA HIS A 22 -2.74 20.21 -10.98
C HIS A 22 -3.38 18.82 -10.91
N LEU A 23 -2.59 17.74 -10.80
CA LEU A 23 -3.13 16.38 -10.67
C LEU A 23 -3.89 16.22 -9.35
N GLN A 24 -5.15 15.81 -9.47
CA GLN A 24 -6.07 15.60 -8.34
C GLN A 24 -6.22 14.12 -8.04
N ASP A 25 -6.42 13.80 -6.75
CA ASP A 25 -6.66 12.42 -6.34
C ASP A 25 -8.08 11.96 -6.70
N THR A 26 -8.21 10.70 -7.09
CA THR A 26 -9.50 10.06 -7.39
C THR A 26 -10.00 9.30 -6.18
N LEU A 27 -11.03 9.79 -5.50
CA LEU A 27 -11.61 9.12 -4.34
C LEU A 27 -12.22 7.74 -4.71
N PRO A 28 -12.28 6.78 -3.77
CA PRO A 28 -11.77 6.87 -2.40
C PRO A 28 -10.25 6.76 -2.31
N ILE A 29 -9.68 7.28 -1.22
CA ILE A 29 -8.30 7.01 -0.82
C ILE A 29 -8.27 5.80 0.11
N GLN A 30 -7.37 4.87 -0.18
CA GLN A 30 -7.13 3.66 0.59
C GLN A 30 -5.67 3.61 1.06
N LEU A 31 -5.40 2.81 2.09
CA LEU A 31 -4.06 2.55 2.58
C LEU A 31 -3.51 1.26 1.96
N CYS A 32 -2.29 1.31 1.41
CA CYS A 32 -1.66 0.13 0.84
C CYS A 32 -1.16 -0.81 1.94
N VAL A 33 -1.62 -2.06 1.94
CA VAL A 33 -1.19 -3.05 2.95
C VAL A 33 0.28 -3.45 2.83
N LEU A 34 0.89 -3.29 1.64
CA LEU A 34 2.28 -3.67 1.41
C LEU A 34 3.27 -2.55 1.74
N CYS A 35 2.88 -1.29 1.57
CA CYS A 35 3.80 -0.17 1.77
C CYS A 35 3.33 0.90 2.75
N ASN A 36 2.17 0.69 3.37
CA ASN A 36 1.56 1.59 4.36
C ASN A 36 1.42 3.04 3.89
N ARG A 37 1.24 3.25 2.58
CA ARG A 37 1.04 4.59 1.99
C ARG A 37 -0.33 4.71 1.37
N SER A 38 -0.88 5.91 1.42
CA SER A 38 -2.20 6.23 0.88
C SER A 38 -2.16 6.27 -0.65
N PHE A 39 -3.16 5.66 -1.30
CA PHE A 39 -3.31 5.65 -2.75
C PHE A 39 -4.77 5.87 -3.14
N CYS A 40 -4.99 6.49 -4.30
CA CYS A 40 -6.32 6.80 -4.81
C CYS A 40 -6.85 5.67 -5.70
N ALA A 41 -8.15 5.68 -6.00
CA ALA A 41 -8.81 4.66 -6.81
C ALA A 41 -8.21 4.50 -8.21
N ALA A 42 -7.69 5.58 -8.80
CA ALA A 42 -7.03 5.55 -10.10
C ALA A 42 -5.71 4.77 -10.11
N HIS A 43 -5.08 4.61 -8.95
CA HIS A 43 -3.80 3.92 -8.78
C HIS A 43 -3.93 2.64 -7.94
N LYS A 44 -5.11 2.02 -7.98
CA LYS A 44 -5.34 0.71 -7.38
C LYS A 44 -4.61 -0.35 -8.22
N GLY A 45 -3.85 -1.22 -7.55
CA GLY A 45 -3.22 -2.39 -8.14
C GLY A 45 -4.21 -3.52 -8.40
N LYS A 46 -3.68 -4.69 -8.74
CA LYS A 46 -4.49 -5.89 -9.01
C LYS A 46 -5.15 -6.44 -7.74
N GLU A 47 -4.40 -6.46 -6.65
CA GLU A 47 -4.86 -6.96 -5.36
C GLU A 47 -5.62 -5.88 -4.58
N ASP A 48 -6.51 -6.32 -3.71
CA ASP A 48 -7.28 -5.42 -2.86
C ASP A 48 -6.39 -4.70 -1.84
N ASN A 49 -6.63 -3.40 -1.68
CA ASN A 49 -5.85 -2.52 -0.81
C ASN A 49 -4.34 -2.50 -1.14
N VAL A 50 -3.96 -2.72 -2.41
CA VAL A 50 -2.58 -2.59 -2.88
C VAL A 50 -2.50 -1.48 -3.94
N CYS A 51 -1.53 -0.58 -3.84
CA CYS A 51 -1.31 0.43 -4.88
C CYS A 51 -0.62 -0.18 -6.10
N GLU A 52 -0.72 0.48 -7.26
CA GLU A 52 -0.19 -0.03 -8.53
C GLU A 52 1.35 -0.11 -8.64
N ILE A 53 2.09 0.37 -7.63
CA ILE A 53 3.55 0.30 -7.65
C ILE A 53 4.00 -1.17 -7.68
N ASN A 54 5.06 -1.44 -8.45
CA ASN A 54 5.77 -2.71 -8.39
C ASN A 54 6.55 -2.83 -7.06
N HIS A 55 5.88 -3.39 -6.05
CA HIS A 55 6.41 -3.55 -4.70
C HIS A 55 7.65 -4.46 -4.67
N GLU A 56 7.70 -5.49 -5.51
CA GLU A 56 8.85 -6.37 -5.60
C GLU A 56 10.12 -5.61 -6.01
N THR A 57 10.00 -4.79 -7.05
CA THR A 57 11.11 -3.94 -7.52
C THR A 57 11.46 -2.88 -6.49
N TYR A 58 10.44 -2.25 -5.89
CA TYR A 58 10.64 -1.25 -4.85
C TYR A 58 11.41 -1.82 -3.64
N TYR A 59 10.99 -2.98 -3.15
CA TYR A 59 11.60 -3.69 -2.02
C TYR A 59 13.06 -4.09 -2.29
N ARG A 60 13.37 -4.53 -3.51
CA ARG A 60 14.74 -4.87 -3.92
C ARG A 60 15.64 -3.64 -3.92
N ASN A 61 15.15 -2.52 -4.47
CA ASN A 61 15.90 -1.28 -4.63
C ASN A 61 16.06 -0.45 -3.35
N HIS A 62 15.26 -0.72 -2.31
CA HIS A 62 15.29 0.03 -1.06
C HIS A 62 15.53 -0.89 0.15
N PRO A 63 16.74 -1.44 0.33
CA PRO A 63 17.06 -2.38 1.42
C PRO A 63 16.77 -1.81 2.82
N ALA A 64 17.02 -0.52 3.02
CA ALA A 64 16.74 0.17 4.29
C ALA A 64 15.26 0.22 4.67
N THR A 65 14.36 -0.05 3.71
CA THR A 65 12.91 0.04 3.92
C THR A 65 12.24 -1.32 4.10
N ARG A 66 13.02 -2.40 4.10
CA ARG A 66 12.51 -3.78 4.14
C ARG A 66 11.87 -4.18 5.46
N GLU A 67 12.16 -3.46 6.54
CA GLU A 67 11.62 -3.71 7.87
C GLU A 67 10.12 -3.39 7.98
N TYR A 68 9.62 -2.49 7.13
CA TYR A 68 8.25 -1.97 7.21
C TYR A 68 7.47 -2.09 5.89
N LEU A 69 8.01 -2.85 4.93
CA LEU A 69 7.38 -3.09 3.64
C LEU A 69 7.29 -4.59 3.37
N TYR A 70 6.18 -5.01 2.78
CA TYR A 70 6.05 -6.33 2.22
C TYR A 70 6.51 -6.34 0.77
N ARG A 71 7.27 -7.37 0.39
CA ARG A 71 7.72 -7.57 -0.98
C ARG A 71 6.56 -7.98 -1.88
N THR A 72 5.71 -8.89 -1.42
CA THR A 72 4.57 -9.42 -2.16
C THR A 72 3.31 -9.46 -1.29
N TYR A 73 2.13 -9.56 -1.94
CA TYR A 73 0.86 -9.72 -1.24
C TYR A 73 0.79 -11.04 -0.43
N GLU A 74 1.39 -12.11 -0.95
CA GLU A 74 1.46 -13.39 -0.24
C GLU A 74 2.28 -13.31 1.06
N ASP A 75 3.34 -12.49 1.09
CA ASP A 75 4.12 -12.28 2.31
C ASP A 75 3.25 -11.58 3.38
N TRP A 76 2.54 -10.51 2.99
CA TRP A 76 1.61 -9.82 3.89
C TRP A 76 0.48 -10.72 4.37
N LYS A 77 -0.10 -11.51 3.46
CA LYS A 77 -1.24 -12.39 3.77
C LYS A 77 -0.87 -13.43 4.80
N LYS A 78 0.30 -14.07 4.67
CA LYS A 78 0.79 -15.05 5.65
C LYS A 78 0.99 -14.43 7.03
N ASP A 79 1.63 -13.26 7.10
CA ASP A 79 1.87 -12.57 8.37
C ASP A 79 0.54 -12.14 9.02
N ASN A 80 -0.40 -11.63 8.23
CA ASN A 80 -1.73 -11.26 8.72
C ASN A 80 -2.55 -12.48 9.19
N GLU A 81 -2.49 -13.61 8.48
CA GLU A 81 -3.13 -14.86 8.91
C GLU A 81 -2.53 -15.40 10.21
N ASN A 82 -1.19 -15.37 10.34
CA ASN A 82 -0.52 -15.78 11.57
C ASN A 82 -0.92 -14.89 12.76
N MET A 83 -1.03 -13.57 12.56
CA MET A 83 -1.48 -12.65 13.60
C MET A 83 -2.94 -12.91 14.03
N ILE A 84 -3.84 -13.18 13.08
CA ILE A 84 -5.24 -13.52 13.39
C ILE A 84 -5.30 -14.85 14.15
N MET A 85 -4.50 -15.84 13.76
CA MET A 85 -4.43 -17.11 14.48
C MET A 85 -3.94 -16.91 15.92
N ASP A 86 -2.89 -16.13 16.14
CA ASP A 86 -2.35 -15.87 17.49
C ASP A 86 -3.39 -15.17 18.40
N ASP A 87 -4.13 -14.19 17.87
CA ASP A 87 -5.19 -13.45 18.58
C ASP A 87 -6.39 -14.33 18.94
N MET A 88 -6.67 -15.39 18.15
CA MET A 88 -7.77 -16.33 18.41
C MET A 88 -7.45 -17.41 19.44
N TRP A 89 -6.18 -17.59 19.82
CA TRP A 89 -5.73 -18.60 20.80
C TRP A 89 -5.25 -18.00 22.14
N GLN A 90 -5.49 -16.71 22.38
CA GLN A 90 -5.36 -16.04 23.68
C GLN A 90 -6.67 -16.00 24.45
#